data_AF-A0A1C9CHB3-F1
#
_entry.id   AF-A0A1C9CHB3-F1
#
_cell.length_a   1.000
_cell.length_b   1.000
_cell.length_c   1.000
_cell.angle_alpha   90.00
_cell.angle_beta   90.00
_cell.angle_gamma   90.00
#
_symmetry.space_group_name_H-M   'P 1'
#
loop_
_entity.id
_entity.type
_entity.pdbx_description
1 polymer ?
#
loop_
_entity_poly.entity_id
_entity_poly.type
_entity_poly.pdbx_seq_one_letter_code
_entity_poly.pdbx_strand_id
1 'polypeptide(L)'
;MFNKSPSLLLKCSQTGIVWLFNCFEGCQHTLIKRNIKLHQINNIILTNLHLENMAGLMGLLSSLSLSSRIDKVNIYGPSGLIKYLQFARKYSQTTFKYNLLVKVVHYGYINIGPSYLIHLHCSDSRTEELVYNIIEKEKMGRFKSTKAQKFNIKSGPLYRNLKSHYSFICPDGNILSGIYFTHPYAIGLKLSYTTSVNGTKILVALSSKAAQAIF
;
A
#
# COMPACT_ATOMS: atom_id res chain seq x y z
N MET A 1 -30.00 11.53 -6.02
CA MET A 1 -30.07 10.12 -5.59
C MET A 1 -28.65 9.64 -5.34
N PHE A 2 -28.42 9.09 -4.15
CA PHE A 2 -27.11 8.84 -3.55
C PHE A 2 -26.29 7.81 -4.33
N ASN A 3 -25.03 8.10 -4.63
CA ASN A 3 -23.99 7.08 -4.48
C ASN A 3 -22.70 7.74 -3.99
N LYS A 4 -22.62 7.84 -2.67
CA LYS A 4 -21.44 8.29 -1.93
C LYS A 4 -20.53 7.08 -1.81
N SER A 5 -19.94 6.66 -2.91
CA SER A 5 -19.05 5.52 -2.95
C SER A 5 -17.61 6.07 -2.87
N PRO A 6 -16.96 6.00 -1.69
CA PRO A 6 -15.74 6.75 -1.46
C PRO A 6 -14.55 6.02 -2.07
N SER A 7 -13.93 6.63 -3.06
CA SER A 7 -12.55 6.30 -3.39
C SER A 7 -11.69 6.75 -2.23
N LEU A 8 -11.04 5.80 -1.56
CA LEU A 8 -10.06 6.12 -0.55
C LEU A 8 -8.71 6.30 -1.24
N LEU A 9 -8.07 7.43 -0.96
CA LEU A 9 -6.71 7.67 -1.39
C LEU A 9 -5.77 7.57 -0.19
N LEU A 10 -4.83 6.64 -0.27
CA LEU A 10 -3.78 6.47 0.72
C LEU A 10 -2.47 6.96 0.14
N LYS A 11 -1.94 8.05 0.71
CA LYS A 11 -0.64 8.58 0.34
C LYS A 11 0.41 8.14 1.37
N CYS A 12 1.43 7.43 0.91
CA CYS A 12 2.59 7.12 1.74
C CYS A 12 3.47 8.37 1.87
N SER A 13 3.66 8.87 3.09
CA SER A 13 4.51 10.04 3.36
C SER A 13 5.99 9.79 3.08
N GLN A 14 6.46 8.56 3.23
CA GLN A 14 7.88 8.19 3.12
C GLN A 14 8.34 8.01 1.67
N THR A 15 7.48 7.48 0.80
CA THR A 15 7.81 7.20 -0.61
C THR A 15 7.15 8.17 -1.58
N GLY A 16 6.15 8.94 -1.11
CA GLY A 16 5.32 9.77 -1.98
C GLY A 16 4.35 8.98 -2.86
N ILE A 17 4.39 7.64 -2.80
CA ILE A 17 3.55 6.74 -3.59
C ILE A 17 2.11 6.81 -3.07
N VAL A 18 1.18 6.88 -4.02
CA VAL A 18 -0.25 6.94 -3.76
C VAL A 18 -0.91 5.63 -4.17
N TRP A 19 -1.76 5.13 -3.28
CA TRP A 19 -2.59 3.95 -3.50
C TRP A 19 -4.04 4.42 -3.62
N LEU A 20 -4.68 4.02 -4.70
CA LEU A 20 -6.07 4.37 -5.01
C LEU A 20 -6.96 3.15 -4.78
N PHE A 21 -7.92 3.27 -3.87
CA PHE A 21 -8.95 2.25 -3.62
C PHE A 21 -10.21 2.61 -4.37
N ASN A 22 -10.65 1.70 -5.25
CA ASN A 22 -11.76 1.85 -6.17
C ASN A 22 -11.61 3.07 -7.12
N CYS A 23 -12.12 2.93 -8.34
CA CYS A 23 -12.04 3.96 -9.37
C CYS A 23 -13.43 4.25 -9.93
N PHE A 24 -14.12 5.18 -9.27
CA PHE A 24 -15.42 5.69 -9.68
C PHE A 24 -15.34 6.49 -10.97
N GLU A 25 -16.47 6.64 -11.64
CA GLU A 25 -16.58 7.56 -12.76
C GLU A 25 -16.13 8.97 -12.35
N GLY A 26 -15.34 9.62 -13.20
CA GLY A 26 -14.80 10.94 -12.91
C GLY A 26 -13.73 10.99 -11.81
N CYS A 27 -13.24 9.86 -11.29
CA CYS A 27 -12.16 9.81 -10.29
C CYS A 27 -10.95 10.66 -10.70
N GLN A 28 -10.56 10.63 -11.98
CA GLN A 28 -9.49 11.50 -12.52
C GLN A 28 -9.73 13.00 -12.28
N HIS A 29 -10.96 13.48 -12.45
CA HIS A 29 -11.31 14.89 -12.22
C HIS A 29 -11.25 15.22 -10.73
N THR A 30 -11.72 14.33 -9.87
CA THR A 30 -11.65 14.48 -8.42
C THR A 30 -10.20 14.55 -7.93
N LEU A 31 -9.32 13.72 -8.47
CA LEU A 31 -7.88 13.72 -8.16
C LEU A 31 -7.22 15.05 -8.55
N ILE A 32 -7.51 15.53 -9.76
CA ILE A 32 -6.99 16.82 -10.26
C ILE A 32 -7.49 17.98 -9.38
N LYS A 33 -8.81 18.02 -9.06
CA LYS A 33 -9.39 19.05 -8.18
C LYS A 33 -8.75 19.09 -6.79
N ARG A 34 -8.25 17.94 -6.30
CA ARG A 34 -7.55 17.83 -5.01
C ARG A 34 -6.04 18.05 -5.10
N ASN A 35 -5.53 18.53 -6.24
CA ASN A 35 -4.10 18.73 -6.49
C ASN A 35 -3.25 17.46 -6.31
N ILE A 36 -3.87 16.28 -6.50
CA ILE A 36 -3.16 15.00 -6.45
C ILE A 36 -2.63 14.72 -7.85
N LYS A 37 -1.30 14.63 -7.95
CA LYS A 37 -0.62 14.39 -9.21
C LYS A 37 -0.87 12.94 -9.65
N LEU A 38 -1.50 12.74 -10.80
CA LEU A 38 -1.87 11.42 -11.32
C LEU A 38 -0.67 10.45 -11.41
N HIS A 39 0.52 10.94 -11.75
CA HIS A 39 1.73 10.11 -11.83
C HIS A 39 2.22 9.54 -10.49
N GLN A 40 1.72 10.03 -9.35
CA GLN A 40 2.03 9.47 -8.03
C GLN A 40 1.24 8.18 -7.75
N ILE A 41 0.25 7.86 -8.59
CA ILE A 41 -0.61 6.67 -8.43
C ILE A 41 0.10 5.47 -9.04
N ASN A 42 0.70 4.64 -8.19
CA ASN A 42 1.39 3.43 -8.64
C ASN A 42 0.57 2.17 -8.40
N ASN A 43 -0.34 2.19 -7.42
CA ASN A 43 -1.13 1.02 -7.05
C ASN A 43 -2.62 1.39 -7.06
N ILE A 44 -3.39 0.69 -7.89
CA ILE A 44 -4.85 0.78 -7.93
C ILE A 44 -5.39 -0.53 -7.38
N ILE A 45 -6.30 -0.45 -6.42
CA ILE A 45 -6.86 -1.59 -5.70
C ILE A 45 -8.37 -1.57 -5.88
N LEU A 46 -8.92 -2.64 -6.43
CA LEU A 46 -10.36 -2.81 -6.68
C LEU A 46 -10.92 -3.84 -5.70
N THR A 47 -11.98 -3.45 -5.00
CA THR A 47 -12.68 -4.32 -4.04
C THR A 47 -13.55 -5.37 -4.71
N ASN A 48 -14.30 -4.96 -5.73
CA ASN A 48 -15.11 -5.83 -6.58
C ASN A 48 -15.06 -5.29 -8.03
N LEU A 49 -15.70 -6.00 -8.97
CA LEU A 49 -15.81 -5.57 -10.38
C LEU A 49 -17.16 -4.93 -10.69
N HIS A 50 -17.87 -4.42 -9.69
CA HIS A 50 -19.10 -3.68 -9.94
C HIS A 50 -18.80 -2.33 -10.59
N LEU A 51 -19.71 -1.89 -11.46
CA LEU A 51 -19.53 -0.70 -12.29
C LEU A 51 -19.23 0.55 -11.44
N GLU A 52 -19.87 0.68 -10.28
CA GLU A 52 -19.61 1.78 -9.36
C GLU A 52 -18.13 1.90 -8.99
N ASN A 53 -17.43 0.79 -8.75
CA ASN A 53 -16.03 0.79 -8.31
C ASN A 53 -15.02 0.78 -9.46
N MET A 54 -15.46 0.58 -10.71
CA MET A 54 -14.58 0.37 -11.86
C MET A 54 -14.79 1.35 -13.01
N ALA A 55 -15.93 2.04 -13.09
CA ALA A 55 -16.33 2.83 -14.27
C ALA A 55 -15.26 3.85 -14.71
N GLY A 56 -14.54 4.47 -13.77
CA GLY A 56 -13.50 5.46 -14.08
C GLY A 56 -12.13 4.89 -14.45
N LEU A 57 -11.93 3.58 -14.31
CA LEU A 57 -10.62 2.96 -14.43
C LEU A 57 -9.98 3.21 -15.81
N MET A 58 -10.75 3.03 -16.89
CA MET A 58 -10.25 3.23 -18.27
C MET A 58 -9.91 4.69 -18.56
N GLY A 59 -10.75 5.63 -18.08
CA GLY A 59 -10.44 7.06 -18.17
C GLY A 59 -9.13 7.39 -17.45
N LEU A 60 -8.97 6.89 -16.22
CA LEU A 60 -7.76 7.11 -15.44
C LEU A 60 -6.52 6.53 -16.14
N LEU A 61 -6.56 5.28 -16.61
CA LEU A 61 -5.41 4.65 -17.29
C LEU A 61 -5.03 5.37 -18.59
N SER A 62 -6.02 5.86 -19.34
CA SER A 62 -5.80 6.67 -20.54
C SER A 62 -5.14 8.01 -20.18
N SER A 63 -5.65 8.71 -19.17
CA SER A 63 -5.06 9.96 -18.67
C SER A 63 -3.63 9.78 -18.14
N LEU A 64 -3.33 8.65 -17.49
CA LEU A 64 -1.96 8.30 -17.09
C LEU A 64 -1.07 8.09 -18.33
N SER A 65 -1.57 7.50 -19.41
CA SER A 65 -0.78 7.25 -20.62
C SER A 65 -0.34 8.51 -21.36
N LEU A 66 -1.09 9.60 -21.20
CA LEU A 66 -0.73 10.93 -21.70
C LEU A 66 0.38 11.58 -20.88
N SER A 67 0.61 11.12 -19.64
CA SER A 67 1.68 11.61 -18.78
C SER A 67 2.99 10.87 -19.06
N SER A 68 4.03 11.58 -19.48
CA SER A 68 5.35 11.02 -19.78
C SER A 68 6.18 10.63 -18.54
N ARG A 69 5.63 10.79 -17.32
CA ARG A 69 6.36 10.61 -16.05
C ARG A 69 6.03 9.30 -15.33
N ILE A 70 5.41 8.34 -16.02
CA ILE A 70 4.88 7.12 -15.41
C ILE A 70 5.59 5.92 -16.00
N ASP A 71 6.35 5.22 -15.15
CA ASP A 71 7.06 4.02 -15.56
C ASP A 71 6.20 2.76 -15.37
N LYS A 72 5.43 2.72 -14.28
CA LYS A 72 4.74 1.50 -13.84
C LYS A 72 3.47 1.77 -13.04
N VAL A 73 2.40 1.05 -13.38
CA VAL A 73 1.13 1.02 -12.65
C VAL A 73 0.75 -0.42 -12.35
N ASN A 74 0.47 -0.71 -11.08
CA ASN A 74 -0.03 -2.01 -10.63
C ASN A 74 -1.53 -1.91 -10.35
N ILE A 75 -2.31 -2.85 -10.88
CA ILE A 75 -3.74 -2.99 -10.55
C ILE A 75 -3.96 -4.31 -9.83
N TYR A 76 -4.60 -4.25 -8.68
CA TYR A 76 -5.01 -5.39 -7.88
C TYR A 76 -6.53 -5.48 -7.90
N GLY A 77 -7.07 -6.66 -8.19
CA GLY A 77 -8.52 -6.88 -8.15
C GLY A 77 -8.88 -8.35 -8.32
N PRO A 78 -10.16 -8.71 -8.18
CA PRO A 78 -10.61 -10.10 -8.22
C PRO A 78 -10.54 -10.69 -9.64
N SER A 79 -10.89 -11.97 -9.76
CA SER A 79 -10.95 -12.67 -11.05
C SER A 79 -11.86 -11.97 -12.04
N GLY A 80 -11.43 -11.84 -13.29
CA GLY A 80 -12.16 -11.13 -14.36
C GLY A 80 -11.54 -9.78 -14.72
N LEU A 81 -10.76 -9.17 -13.82
CA LEU A 81 -10.08 -7.89 -14.07
C LEU A 81 -9.22 -7.91 -15.34
N ILE A 82 -8.44 -8.98 -15.54
CA ILE A 82 -7.58 -9.12 -16.73
C ILE A 82 -8.42 -9.10 -18.00
N LYS A 83 -9.52 -9.88 -18.04
CA LYS A 83 -10.41 -9.97 -19.20
C LYS A 83 -11.07 -8.62 -19.48
N TYR A 84 -11.55 -7.93 -18.45
CA TYR A 84 -12.12 -6.60 -18.58
C TYR A 84 -11.11 -5.64 -19.23
N LEU A 85 -9.88 -5.57 -18.71
CA LEU A 85 -8.84 -4.67 -19.23
C LEU A 85 -8.46 -5.01 -20.67
N GLN A 86 -8.38 -6.30 -21.01
CA GLN A 86 -8.10 -6.76 -22.37
C GLN A 86 -9.21 -6.37 -23.35
N PHE A 87 -10.47 -6.59 -22.99
CA PHE A 87 -11.61 -6.22 -23.86
C PHE A 87 -11.75 -4.72 -23.98
N ALA A 88 -11.66 -3.98 -22.87
CA ALA A 88 -11.69 -2.53 -22.89
C ALA A 88 -10.61 -1.98 -23.81
N ARG A 89 -9.38 -2.51 -23.73
CA ARG A 89 -8.28 -2.12 -24.62
C ARG A 89 -8.54 -2.49 -26.08
N LYS A 90 -9.06 -3.70 -26.34
CA LYS A 90 -9.38 -4.19 -27.69
C LYS A 90 -10.39 -3.29 -28.40
N TYR A 91 -11.46 -2.89 -27.73
CA TYR A 91 -12.54 -2.10 -28.33
C TYR A 91 -12.25 -0.59 -28.35
N SER A 92 -11.53 -0.07 -27.35
CA SER A 92 -11.15 1.35 -27.32
C SER A 92 -9.93 1.69 -28.17
N GLN A 93 -9.24 0.68 -28.72
CA GLN A 93 -7.98 0.83 -29.48
C GLN A 93 -6.92 1.64 -28.71
N THR A 94 -6.93 1.55 -27.38
CA THR A 94 -6.01 2.29 -26.52
C THR A 94 -4.66 1.58 -26.39
N THR A 95 -3.58 2.36 -26.32
CA THR A 95 -2.23 1.87 -26.05
C THR A 95 -1.65 2.61 -24.86
N PHE A 96 -1.18 1.86 -23.85
CA PHE A 96 -0.54 2.43 -22.67
C PHE A 96 0.97 2.45 -22.88
N LYS A 97 1.58 3.62 -22.69
CA LYS A 97 3.04 3.84 -22.84
C LYS A 97 3.87 3.43 -21.62
N TYR A 98 3.24 2.85 -20.60
CA TYR A 98 3.85 2.45 -19.32
C TYR A 98 3.62 0.97 -19.04
N ASN A 99 4.38 0.41 -18.10
CA ASN A 99 4.23 -0.99 -17.71
C ASN A 99 3.00 -1.17 -16.81
N LEU A 100 1.94 -1.77 -17.35
CA LEU A 100 0.71 -2.10 -16.63
C LEU A 100 0.79 -3.54 -16.10
N LEU A 101 0.98 -3.70 -14.79
CA LEU A 101 0.93 -5.01 -14.13
C LEU A 101 -0.44 -5.25 -13.51
N VAL A 102 -1.16 -6.23 -14.01
CA VAL A 102 -2.46 -6.65 -13.48
C VAL A 102 -2.25 -7.88 -12.62
N LYS A 103 -2.67 -7.82 -11.36
CA LYS A 103 -2.61 -8.92 -10.40
C LYS A 103 -4.01 -9.29 -9.97
N VAL A 104 -4.43 -10.50 -10.35
CA VAL A 104 -5.63 -11.11 -9.79
C VAL A 104 -5.31 -11.51 -8.36
N VAL A 105 -6.14 -11.02 -7.43
CA VAL A 105 -5.97 -11.29 -6.01
C VAL A 105 -6.95 -12.35 -5.54
N HIS A 106 -6.48 -13.21 -4.65
CA HIS A 106 -7.27 -14.21 -3.93
C HIS A 106 -7.14 -13.98 -2.43
N TYR A 107 -7.94 -14.70 -1.64
CA TYR A 107 -7.85 -14.65 -0.18
C TYR A 107 -6.45 -15.00 0.31
N GLY A 108 -6.00 -14.32 1.37
CA GLY A 108 -4.70 -14.52 1.99
C GLY A 108 -3.80 -13.29 1.95
N TYR A 109 -2.49 -13.51 1.92
CA TYR A 109 -1.48 -12.46 2.10
C TYR A 109 -0.77 -12.12 0.80
N ILE A 110 -0.67 -10.83 0.50
CA ILE A 110 0.07 -10.28 -0.63
C ILE A 110 1.14 -9.32 -0.12
N ASN A 111 2.39 -9.62 -0.43
CA ASN A 111 3.50 -8.70 -0.15
C ASN A 111 3.56 -7.60 -1.22
N ILE A 112 3.47 -6.34 -0.78
CA ILE A 112 3.70 -5.18 -1.64
C ILE A 112 5.03 -4.56 -1.25
N GLY A 113 6.06 -4.99 -1.97
CA GLY A 113 7.44 -4.56 -1.72
C GLY A 113 7.95 -4.97 -0.34
N PRO A 114 8.98 -4.28 0.19
CA PRO A 114 9.59 -4.64 1.46
C PRO A 114 8.80 -4.14 2.69
N SER A 115 7.92 -3.15 2.52
CA SER A 115 7.36 -2.40 3.66
C SER A 115 5.90 -2.71 3.98
N TYR A 116 5.13 -3.24 3.03
CA TYR A 116 3.69 -3.43 3.21
C TYR A 116 3.27 -4.87 2.92
N LEU A 117 2.27 -5.32 3.67
CA LEU A 117 1.61 -6.61 3.51
C LEU A 117 0.10 -6.33 3.48
N ILE A 118 -0.55 -6.80 2.43
CA ILE A 118 -2.01 -6.77 2.30
C ILE A 118 -2.56 -8.12 2.71
N HIS A 119 -3.52 -8.13 3.62
CA HIS A 119 -4.31 -9.30 3.96
C HIS A 119 -5.72 -9.15 3.41
N LEU A 120 -6.12 -10.12 2.60
CA LEU A 120 -7.40 -10.20 1.90
C LEU A 120 -8.28 -11.27 2.54
N HIS A 121 -9.50 -10.89 2.88
CA HIS A 121 -10.54 -11.80 3.35
C HIS A 121 -11.88 -11.39 2.77
N CYS A 122 -12.82 -12.33 2.75
CA CYS A 122 -14.19 -12.08 2.31
C CYS A 122 -14.98 -11.39 3.44
N SER A 123 -15.75 -10.35 3.10
CA SER A 123 -16.68 -9.71 4.05
C SER A 123 -17.93 -10.58 4.27
N ASP A 124 -18.54 -11.03 3.17
CA ASP A 124 -19.73 -11.89 3.15
C ASP A 124 -19.66 -12.84 1.95
N SER A 125 -19.95 -14.11 2.20
CA SER A 125 -20.03 -15.19 1.21
C SER A 125 -20.98 -14.90 0.02
N ARG A 126 -21.92 -13.97 0.19
CA ARG A 126 -22.95 -13.65 -0.82
C ARG A 126 -22.53 -12.59 -1.83
N THR A 127 -21.72 -11.62 -1.43
CA THR A 127 -21.38 -10.45 -2.26
C THR A 127 -19.99 -10.53 -2.89
N GLU A 128 -19.19 -11.55 -2.52
CA GLU A 128 -17.80 -11.71 -2.93
C GLU A 128 -16.93 -10.46 -2.67
N GLU A 129 -17.36 -9.58 -1.77
CA GLU A 129 -16.64 -8.34 -1.49
C GLU A 129 -15.34 -8.63 -0.74
N LEU A 130 -14.24 -8.16 -1.33
CA LEU A 130 -12.91 -8.27 -0.75
C LEU A 130 -12.66 -7.14 0.24
N VAL A 131 -12.32 -7.54 1.48
CA VAL A 131 -11.82 -6.63 2.50
C VAL A 131 -10.30 -6.58 2.43
N TYR A 132 -9.77 -5.35 2.36
CA TYR A 132 -8.33 -5.11 2.29
C TYR A 132 -7.80 -4.61 3.63
N ASN A 133 -6.97 -5.42 4.28
CA ASN A 133 -6.20 -4.99 5.45
C ASN A 133 -4.77 -4.71 5.02
N ILE A 134 -4.38 -3.44 4.92
CA ILE A 134 -3.01 -3.03 4.66
C ILE A 134 -2.28 -2.94 6.00
N ILE A 135 -1.22 -3.72 6.13
CA ILE A 135 -0.37 -3.79 7.30
C ILE A 135 1.01 -3.31 6.89
N GLU A 136 1.47 -2.23 7.50
CA GLU A 136 2.87 -1.83 7.43
C GLU A 136 3.68 -2.79 8.30
N LYS A 137 4.76 -3.35 7.73
CA LYS A 137 5.63 -4.26 8.45
C LYS A 137 6.36 -3.51 9.56
N GLU A 138 6.56 -4.19 10.68
CA GLU A 138 7.34 -3.66 11.78
C GLU A 138 8.74 -3.28 11.31
N LYS A 139 9.20 -2.12 11.77
CA LYS A 139 10.54 -1.63 11.45
C LYS A 139 11.43 -1.83 12.65
N MET A 140 12.65 -2.30 12.39
CA MET A 140 13.69 -2.35 13.42
C MET A 140 13.82 -0.99 14.09
N GLY A 141 13.89 -1.02 15.43
CA GLY A 141 14.04 0.19 16.23
C GLY A 141 15.31 0.96 15.86
N ARG A 142 15.30 2.27 16.15
CA ARG A 142 16.47 3.12 15.94
C ARG A 142 17.65 2.60 16.79
N PHE A 143 18.84 2.63 16.22
CA PHE A 143 20.06 2.27 16.94
C PHE A 143 20.40 3.34 17.99
N LYS A 144 20.75 2.91 19.21
CA LYS A 144 21.15 3.76 20.33
C LYS A 144 22.65 4.04 20.27
N SER A 145 23.04 4.96 19.39
CA SER A 145 24.45 5.37 19.23
C SER A 145 25.08 5.83 20.54
N THR A 146 24.33 6.54 21.38
CA THR A 146 24.79 7.02 22.70
C THR A 146 25.14 5.88 23.65
N LYS A 147 24.42 4.75 23.61
CA LYS A 147 24.80 3.55 24.38
C LYS A 147 26.07 2.91 23.82
N ALA A 148 26.17 2.77 22.50
CA ALA A 148 27.33 2.16 21.87
C ALA A 148 28.63 2.93 22.16
N GLN A 149 28.57 4.27 22.18
CA GLN A 149 29.69 5.12 22.56
C GLN A 149 30.15 4.90 24.01
N LYS A 150 29.23 4.67 24.96
CA LYS A 150 29.59 4.33 26.36
C LYS A 150 30.34 3.02 26.50
N PHE A 151 30.11 2.08 25.58
CA PHE A 151 30.83 0.79 25.52
C PHE A 151 32.07 0.86 24.63
N ASN A 152 32.54 2.06 24.26
CA ASN A 152 33.70 2.28 23.39
C ASN A 152 33.61 1.57 22.02
N ILE A 153 32.38 1.30 21.55
CA ILE A 153 32.18 0.67 20.25
C ILE A 153 32.34 1.75 19.18
N LYS A 154 33.36 1.58 18.32
CA LYS A 154 33.58 2.49 17.20
C LYS A 154 32.44 2.41 16.20
N SER A 155 32.05 3.57 15.65
CA SER A 155 31.11 3.64 14.53
C SER A 155 31.68 2.88 13.33
N GLY A 156 30.89 2.00 12.72
CA GLY A 156 31.33 1.19 11.60
C GLY A 156 30.38 0.04 11.30
N PRO A 157 30.83 -1.03 10.61
CA PRO A 157 29.98 -2.16 10.24
C PRO A 157 29.37 -2.87 11.46
N LEU A 158 30.05 -2.82 12.62
CA LEU A 158 29.54 -3.34 13.88
C LEU A 158 28.20 -2.69 14.28
N TYR A 159 27.99 -1.40 14.02
CA TYR A 159 26.70 -0.75 14.31
C TYR A 159 25.57 -1.35 13.48
N ARG A 160 25.83 -1.66 12.20
CA ARG A 160 24.83 -2.32 11.34
C ARG A 160 24.49 -3.70 11.88
N ASN A 161 25.50 -4.48 12.27
CA ASN A 161 25.26 -5.83 12.77
C ASN A 161 24.54 -5.83 14.12
N LEU A 162 24.95 -4.95 15.05
CA LEU A 162 24.27 -4.77 16.33
C LEU A 162 22.83 -4.27 16.13
N LYS A 163 22.60 -3.36 15.17
CA LYS A 163 21.25 -2.92 14.81
C LYS A 163 20.40 -4.07 14.25
N SER A 164 21.00 -5.02 13.55
CA SER A 164 20.36 -6.25 13.07
C SER A 164 20.19 -7.33 14.16
N HIS A 165 20.42 -6.98 15.43
CA HIS A 165 20.33 -7.87 16.60
C HIS A 165 21.36 -9.02 16.64
N TYR A 166 22.44 -8.95 15.86
CA TYR A 166 23.54 -9.90 16.03
C TYR A 166 24.21 -9.70 17.39
N SER A 167 24.65 -10.82 17.97
CA SER A 167 25.40 -10.86 19.21
C SER A 167 26.86 -11.21 18.93
N PHE A 168 27.78 -10.58 19.65
CA PHE A 168 29.22 -10.76 19.48
C PHE A 168 29.88 -11.09 20.81
N ILE A 169 30.92 -11.93 20.80
CA ILE A 169 31.74 -12.22 21.96
C ILE A 169 32.97 -11.30 21.92
N CYS A 170 33.21 -10.58 23.00
CA CYS A 170 34.38 -9.73 23.16
C CYS A 170 35.61 -10.57 23.57
N PRO A 171 36.83 -10.05 23.38
CA PRO A 171 38.06 -10.70 23.88
C PRO A 171 38.01 -10.99 25.39
N ASP A 172 37.33 -10.15 26.15
CA ASP A 172 37.15 -10.30 27.60
C ASP A 172 36.09 -11.36 28.00
N GLY A 173 35.52 -12.09 27.03
CA GLY A 173 34.48 -13.10 27.24
C GLY A 173 33.05 -12.55 27.35
N ASN A 174 32.88 -11.23 27.43
CA ASN A 174 31.56 -10.59 27.51
C ASN A 174 30.77 -10.68 26.19
N ILE A 175 29.45 -10.87 26.27
CA ILE A 175 28.57 -10.93 25.10
C ILE A 175 27.90 -9.57 24.87
N LEU A 176 28.15 -8.97 23.71
CA LEU A 176 27.46 -7.77 23.23
C LEU A 176 26.24 -8.18 22.42
N SER A 177 25.05 -8.11 23.03
CA SER A 177 23.79 -8.34 22.32
C SER A 177 23.31 -7.08 21.60
N GLY A 178 23.07 -7.17 20.30
CA GLY A 178 22.52 -6.09 19.50
C GLY A 178 21.17 -5.54 20.02
N ILE A 179 20.34 -6.39 20.63
CA ILE A 179 19.04 -6.03 21.22
C ILE A 179 19.20 -4.90 22.26
N TYR A 180 20.27 -4.94 23.06
CA TYR A 180 20.55 -3.93 24.09
C TYR A 180 20.80 -2.52 23.52
N PHE A 181 21.38 -2.47 22.32
CA PHE A 181 21.74 -1.25 21.59
C PHE A 181 20.65 -0.75 20.65
N THR A 182 19.50 -1.42 20.59
CA THR A 182 18.37 -1.03 19.75
C THR A 182 17.18 -0.57 20.60
N HIS A 183 16.37 0.32 20.05
CA HIS A 183 15.01 0.54 20.55
C HIS A 183 14.13 -0.68 20.22
N PRO A 184 13.02 -0.89 20.94
CA PRO A 184 12.02 -1.87 20.51
C PRO A 184 11.55 -1.59 19.08
N TYR A 185 11.00 -2.62 18.44
CA TYR A 185 10.45 -2.51 17.09
C TYR A 185 9.40 -1.39 17.02
N ALA A 186 9.47 -0.59 15.96
CA ALA A 186 8.45 0.38 15.66
C ALA A 186 7.27 -0.37 15.01
N ILE A 187 6.16 -0.44 15.76
CA ILE A 187 4.91 -1.03 15.31
C ILE A 187 4.42 -0.27 14.07
N GLY A 188 4.08 -1.01 13.02
CA GLY A 188 3.55 -0.45 11.79
C GLY A 188 2.06 -0.11 11.89
N LEU A 189 1.60 0.74 10.96
CA LEU A 189 0.18 1.04 10.78
C LEU A 189 -0.59 -0.17 10.26
N LYS A 190 -1.82 -0.36 10.75
CA LYS A 190 -2.81 -1.23 10.09
C LYS A 190 -4.03 -0.40 9.68
N LEU A 191 -4.40 -0.56 8.41
CA LEU A 191 -5.54 0.10 7.77
C LEU A 191 -6.46 -0.97 7.20
N SER A 192 -7.71 -1.00 7.64
CA SER A 192 -8.75 -1.84 7.05
C SER A 192 -9.63 -1.01 6.11
N TYR A 193 -9.87 -1.50 4.90
CA TYR A 193 -10.81 -0.91 3.94
C TYR A 193 -11.92 -1.92 3.62
N THR A 194 -13.16 -1.52 3.92
CA THR A 194 -14.40 -2.29 3.71
C THR A 194 -15.44 -1.42 3.00
N THR A 195 -16.12 -1.95 2.00
CA THR A 195 -17.18 -1.26 1.24
C THR A 195 -18.57 -1.44 1.85
N SER A 196 -18.87 -2.59 2.45
CA SER A 196 -20.17 -2.83 3.09
C SER A 196 -20.04 -3.61 4.41
N VAL A 197 -20.70 -3.10 5.46
CA VAL A 197 -21.16 -3.91 6.60
C VAL A 197 -22.57 -3.41 6.92
N ASN A 198 -23.60 -4.14 6.46
CA ASN A 198 -25.01 -4.07 6.90
C ASN A 198 -25.43 -2.72 7.52
N GLY A 199 -25.55 -1.68 6.71
CA GLY A 199 -26.11 -0.38 7.13
C GLY A 199 -25.17 0.55 7.91
N THR A 200 -23.88 0.22 8.08
CA THR A 200 -22.91 1.10 8.73
C THR A 200 -21.69 1.42 7.86
N LYS A 201 -21.19 2.64 8.06
CA LYS A 201 -20.22 3.42 7.27
C LYS A 201 -18.96 2.63 6.89
N ILE A 202 -18.32 3.03 5.78
CA ILE A 202 -16.93 2.68 5.43
C ILE A 202 -16.06 2.86 6.68
N LEU A 203 -15.58 1.74 7.21
CA LEU A 203 -14.84 1.71 8.46
C LEU A 203 -13.36 1.66 8.13
N VAL A 204 -12.76 2.84 7.93
CA VAL A 204 -11.29 2.97 7.92
C VAL A 204 -10.82 2.89 9.36
N ALA A 205 -10.64 1.66 9.86
CA ALA A 205 -10.00 1.45 11.16
C ALA A 205 -8.50 1.73 11.00
N LEU A 206 -8.07 2.91 11.45
CA LEU A 206 -6.67 3.29 11.64
C LEU A 206 -6.23 2.82 13.02
N SER A 207 -5.52 1.69 13.12
CA SER A 207 -4.79 1.39 14.34
C SER A 207 -3.35 1.90 14.21
N SER A 208 -3.07 2.94 15.01
CA SER A 208 -1.78 3.56 15.38
C SER A 208 -0.95 4.32 14.33
N LYS A 209 -1.06 5.67 14.40
CA LYS A 209 -0.15 6.77 13.97
C LYS A 209 0.17 6.95 12.47
N ALA A 210 -0.47 7.98 11.90
CA ALA A 210 -0.04 8.80 10.75
C ALA A 210 -0.15 8.19 9.34
N ALA A 211 -1.33 7.71 8.97
CA ALA A 211 -1.75 7.72 7.56
C ALA A 211 -2.82 8.80 7.37
N GLN A 212 -2.58 9.74 6.45
CA GLN A 212 -3.57 10.71 6.03
C GLN A 212 -4.50 10.02 5.03
N ALA A 213 -5.65 9.56 5.51
CA ALA A 213 -6.76 9.16 4.66
C ALA A 213 -7.36 10.42 4.05
N ILE A 214 -7.20 10.62 2.75
CA ILE A 214 -7.85 11.72 2.04
C ILE A 214 -9.16 11.17 1.49
N PHE A 215 -10.27 11.53 2.14
CA PHE A 215 -11.64 11.26 1.71
C PHE A 215 -12.06 12.20 0.60
#